data_AF-A0A436BUI7-F1
#
_entry.id   AF-A0A436BUI7-F1
#
_cell.length_a   1.000
_cell.length_b   1.000
_cell.length_c   1.000
_cell.angle_alpha   90.00
_cell.angle_beta   90.00
_cell.angle_gamma   90.00
#
_symmetry.space_group_name_H-M   'P 1'
#
loop_
_entity.id
_entity.type
_entity.pdbx_description
1 polymer ?
#
loop_
_entity_poly.entity_id
_entity_poly.type
_entity_poly.pdbx_seq_one_letter_code
_entity_poly.pdbx_strand_id
1 'polypeptide(L)'
;MADETSIFIGASRKPDDSYQRAEQLLLRYGNRHGLVTGATGTGKTVTLQILAEGFSNAGVPVFCADIKGDLSGIAMMGTAQDFLVKRAEQVKLDPYDFQEFPVIFWDLFGEQGHPIRATVSEMGPLLLSRLMNLTEAQEGIMNIAFRLADEEGLLLLDMKDLQALLANIAERADEIGSRYGNVTKPSVGAIQRTLLVLEQQGAANFFGEPALRIADIMRTTRDGRGAIS
;
A
#
# COMPACT_ATOMS: atom_id res chain seq x y z
N MET A 1 4.24 -31.42 -12.80
CA MET A 1 3.66 -30.19 -13.37
C MET A 1 2.53 -29.81 -12.44
N ALA A 2 2.74 -28.83 -11.57
CA ALA A 2 1.68 -28.30 -10.73
C ALA A 2 0.54 -27.84 -11.65
N ASP A 3 -0.70 -28.10 -11.28
CA ASP A 3 -1.85 -27.63 -12.03
C ASP A 3 -1.76 -26.09 -12.11
N GLU A 4 -1.35 -25.56 -13.28
CA GLU A 4 -1.07 -24.13 -13.53
C GLU A 4 -2.28 -23.22 -13.26
N THR A 5 -3.41 -23.80 -12.86
CA THR A 5 -4.68 -23.12 -12.61
C THR A 5 -5.01 -22.94 -11.13
N SER A 6 -4.13 -23.33 -10.20
CA SER A 6 -4.41 -23.27 -8.76
C SER A 6 -3.20 -23.07 -7.85
N ILE A 7 -3.46 -22.61 -6.62
CA ILE A 7 -2.47 -22.45 -5.55
C ILE A 7 -2.85 -23.36 -4.38
N PHE A 8 -1.88 -24.07 -3.80
CA PHE A 8 -2.11 -24.84 -2.57
C PHE A 8 -2.38 -23.91 -1.38
N ILE A 9 -3.45 -24.14 -0.63
CA ILE A 9 -3.81 -23.34 0.55
C ILE A 9 -3.86 -24.14 1.85
N GLY A 10 -3.75 -25.47 1.78
CA GLY A 10 -3.74 -26.35 2.94
C GLY A 10 -4.25 -27.75 2.63
N ALA A 11 -4.62 -28.48 3.69
CA ALA A 11 -5.23 -29.79 3.57
C ALA A 11 -6.43 -29.92 4.51
N SER A 12 -7.51 -30.51 4.01
CA SER A 12 -8.63 -30.91 4.86
C SER A 12 -8.30 -32.17 5.65
N ARG A 13 -8.98 -32.31 6.79
CA ARG A 13 -8.80 -33.41 7.72
C ARG A 13 -10.16 -34.06 8.01
N LYS A 14 -10.12 -35.37 8.25
CA LYS A 14 -11.28 -36.13 8.74
C LYS A 14 -11.52 -35.80 10.22
N PRO A 15 -12.67 -36.20 10.80
CA PRO A 15 -12.96 -35.98 12.22
C PRO A 15 -11.95 -36.61 13.19
N ASP A 16 -11.21 -37.63 12.76
CA ASP A 16 -10.13 -38.28 13.52
C ASP A 16 -8.76 -37.58 13.35
N ASP A 17 -8.76 -36.36 12.78
CA ASP A 17 -7.58 -35.55 12.46
C ASP A 17 -6.65 -36.15 11.38
N SER A 18 -7.02 -37.29 10.79
CA SER A 18 -6.26 -37.87 9.69
C SER A 18 -6.42 -37.05 8.40
N TYR A 19 -5.38 -37.07 7.56
CA TYR A 19 -5.38 -36.38 6.27
C TYR A 19 -6.56 -36.82 5.39
N GLN A 20 -7.26 -35.85 4.79
CA GLN A 20 -8.33 -36.12 3.82
C GLN A 20 -7.89 -35.84 2.40
N ARG A 21 -7.61 -34.58 2.06
CA ARG A 21 -7.14 -34.15 0.72
C ARG A 21 -6.45 -32.79 0.78
N ALA A 22 -5.70 -32.46 -0.26
CA ALA A 22 -5.18 -31.11 -0.47
C ALA A 22 -6.35 -30.16 -0.83
N GLU A 23 -6.29 -28.94 -0.31
CA GLU A 23 -7.18 -27.85 -0.65
C GLU A 23 -6.40 -26.81 -1.46
N GLN A 24 -7.00 -26.39 -2.56
CA GLN A 24 -6.40 -25.48 -3.52
C GLN A 24 -7.35 -24.32 -3.82
N LEU A 25 -6.78 -23.12 -3.96
CA LEU A 25 -7.46 -21.96 -4.50
C LEU A 25 -7.27 -21.95 -6.01
N LEU A 26 -8.36 -22.12 -6.76
CA LEU A 26 -8.34 -21.94 -8.20
C LEU A 26 -8.09 -20.46 -8.52
N LEU A 27 -7.10 -20.17 -9.38
CA LEU A 27 -6.65 -18.81 -9.70
C LEU A 27 -7.80 -17.94 -10.23
N ARG A 28 -8.72 -18.52 -11.01
CA ARG A 28 -9.93 -17.83 -11.51
C ARG A 28 -10.84 -17.26 -10.42
N TYR A 29 -10.68 -17.72 -9.18
CA TYR A 29 -11.42 -17.26 -8.01
C TYR A 29 -10.56 -16.41 -7.07
N GLY A 30 -9.27 -16.20 -7.37
CA GLY A 30 -8.38 -15.32 -6.62
C GLY A 30 -8.76 -13.84 -6.71
N ASN A 31 -9.64 -13.47 -7.66
CA ASN A 31 -10.21 -12.13 -7.77
C ASN A 31 -11.34 -11.84 -6.76
N ARG A 32 -11.61 -12.76 -5.82
CA ARG A 32 -12.57 -12.56 -4.74
C ARG A 32 -11.86 -12.19 -3.44
N HIS A 33 -12.51 -11.37 -2.62
CA HIS A 33 -12.00 -11.04 -1.30
C HIS A 33 -11.97 -12.28 -0.39
N GLY A 34 -10.87 -12.44 0.34
CA GLY A 34 -10.67 -13.48 1.35
C GLY A 34 -10.29 -12.87 2.69
N LEU A 35 -10.47 -13.64 3.77
CA LEU A 35 -10.11 -13.24 5.13
C LEU A 35 -9.29 -14.35 5.78
N VAL A 36 -8.05 -14.04 6.16
CA VAL A 36 -7.22 -14.88 7.02
C VAL A 36 -7.28 -14.32 8.44
N THR A 37 -7.87 -15.09 9.36
CA THR A 37 -8.02 -14.70 10.77
C THR A 37 -7.51 -15.79 11.71
N GLY A 38 -7.10 -15.40 12.91
CA GLY A 38 -6.51 -16.28 13.91
C GLY A 38 -5.79 -15.51 15.01
N ALA A 39 -5.51 -16.16 16.14
CA ALA A 39 -4.75 -15.55 17.23
C ALA A 39 -3.27 -15.34 16.85
N THR A 40 -2.52 -14.63 17.69
CA THR A 40 -1.06 -14.51 17.51
C THR A 40 -0.41 -15.90 17.59
N GLY A 41 0.54 -16.18 16.71
CA GLY A 41 1.24 -17.47 16.67
C GLY A 41 0.47 -18.62 15.98
N THR A 42 -0.74 -18.39 15.46
CA THR A 42 -1.51 -19.44 14.76
C THR A 42 -1.19 -19.57 13.26
N GLY A 43 -0.08 -18.99 12.80
CA GLY A 43 0.39 -19.13 11.42
C GLY A 43 -0.19 -18.16 10.39
N LYS A 44 -0.87 -17.07 10.79
CA LYS A 44 -1.42 -16.07 9.85
C LYS A 44 -0.37 -15.56 8.84
N THR A 45 0.80 -15.18 9.33
CA THR A 45 1.91 -14.69 8.50
C THR A 45 2.35 -15.77 7.51
N VAL A 46 2.58 -17.00 7.97
CA VAL A 46 2.98 -18.12 7.12
C VAL A 46 1.93 -18.40 6.04
N THR A 47 0.64 -18.34 6.38
CA THR A 47 -0.45 -18.48 5.40
C THR A 47 -0.40 -17.38 4.34
N LEU A 48 -0.18 -16.13 4.74
CA LEU A 48 -0.06 -15.01 3.79
C LEU A 48 1.19 -15.13 2.90
N GLN A 49 2.31 -15.60 3.45
CA GLN A 49 3.53 -15.88 2.69
C GLN A 49 3.28 -16.94 1.62
N ILE A 50 2.75 -18.12 1.99
CA ILE A 50 2.44 -19.21 1.05
C ILE A 50 1.50 -18.72 -0.07
N LEU A 51 0.51 -17.88 0.25
CA LEU A 51 -0.38 -17.29 -0.75
C LEU A 51 0.38 -16.35 -1.69
N ALA A 52 1.20 -15.43 -1.15
CA ALA A 52 1.99 -14.49 -1.93
C ALA A 52 2.97 -15.21 -2.87
N GLU A 53 3.66 -16.23 -2.35
CA GLU A 53 4.56 -17.13 -3.08
C GLU A 53 3.83 -17.88 -4.20
N GLY A 54 2.67 -18.45 -3.90
CA GLY A 54 1.84 -19.15 -4.87
C GLY A 54 1.34 -18.25 -6.01
N PHE A 55 0.89 -17.03 -5.69
CA PHE A 55 0.50 -16.05 -6.70
C PHE A 55 1.70 -15.58 -7.54
N SER A 56 2.83 -15.30 -6.90
CA SER A 56 4.07 -14.93 -7.59
C SER A 56 4.51 -16.01 -8.58
N ASN A 57 4.53 -17.28 -8.17
CA ASN A 57 4.86 -18.40 -9.05
C ASN A 57 3.86 -18.57 -10.20
N ALA A 58 2.59 -18.20 -10.00
CA ALA A 58 1.57 -18.17 -11.05
C ALA A 58 1.65 -16.94 -11.97
N GLY A 59 2.67 -16.08 -11.81
CA GLY A 59 2.86 -14.86 -12.60
C GLY A 59 1.95 -13.70 -12.21
N VAL A 60 1.30 -13.79 -11.04
CA VAL A 60 0.40 -12.75 -10.51
C VAL A 60 1.20 -11.84 -9.57
N PRO A 61 1.36 -10.54 -9.88
CA PRO A 61 1.99 -9.60 -8.96
C PRO A 61 1.19 -9.49 -7.65
N VAL A 62 1.90 -9.41 -6.53
CA VAL A 62 1.30 -9.37 -5.19
C VAL A 62 1.73 -8.09 -4.50
N PHE A 63 0.76 -7.34 -3.96
CA PHE A 63 1.04 -6.18 -3.11
C PHE A 63 0.68 -6.52 -1.65
N CYS A 64 1.65 -6.34 -0.75
CA CYS A 64 1.57 -6.67 0.65
C CYS A 64 1.80 -5.44 1.52
N ALA A 65 0.72 -4.92 2.12
CA ALA A 65 0.85 -3.89 3.16
C ALA A 65 1.32 -4.52 4.48
N ASP A 66 2.63 -4.56 4.70
CA ASP A 66 3.25 -5.19 5.87
C ASP A 66 3.74 -4.17 6.90
N ILE A 67 2.88 -3.84 7.86
CA ILE A 67 3.21 -2.88 8.94
C ILE A 67 4.23 -3.46 9.94
N LYS A 68 4.32 -4.80 10.05
CA LYS A 68 5.15 -5.47 11.07
C LYS A 68 6.50 -5.95 10.55
N GLY A 69 6.67 -5.99 9.23
CA GLY A 69 7.85 -6.57 8.58
C GLY A 69 7.85 -8.11 8.61
N ASP A 70 6.72 -8.74 8.95
CA ASP A 70 6.58 -10.18 9.11
C ASP A 70 6.63 -10.94 7.76
N LEU A 71 6.33 -10.27 6.64
CA LEU A 71 6.33 -10.82 5.28
C LEU A 71 7.67 -10.61 4.54
N SER A 72 8.51 -9.68 4.98
CA SER A 72 9.77 -9.32 4.31
C SER A 72 10.73 -10.50 4.07
N GLY A 73 10.66 -11.55 4.90
CA GLY A 73 11.50 -12.74 4.80
C GLY A 73 11.37 -13.52 3.49
N ILE A 74 10.28 -13.36 2.73
CA ILE A 74 10.07 -14.03 1.43
C ILE A 74 11.10 -13.62 0.36
N ALA A 75 11.81 -12.50 0.57
CA ALA A 75 12.89 -12.06 -0.31
C ALA A 75 14.13 -12.96 -0.23
N MET A 76 14.25 -13.75 0.84
CA MET A 76 15.42 -14.59 1.10
C MET A 76 15.04 -16.06 0.99
N MET A 77 15.99 -16.88 0.55
CA MET A 77 15.85 -18.32 0.60
C MET A 77 15.66 -18.78 2.06
N GLY A 78 14.57 -19.50 2.31
CA GLY A 78 14.26 -20.02 3.64
C GLY A 78 15.27 -21.07 4.13
N THR A 79 15.36 -21.24 5.45
CA THR A 79 16.12 -22.34 6.08
C THR A 79 15.15 -23.38 6.64
N ALA A 80 15.53 -24.65 6.54
CA ALA A 80 14.74 -25.73 7.09
C ALA A 80 14.67 -25.61 8.63
N GLN A 81 13.45 -25.56 9.14
CA GLN A 81 13.15 -25.58 10.57
C GLN A 81 12.29 -26.80 10.87
N ASP A 82 12.63 -27.59 11.89
CA ASP A 82 11.97 -28.87 12.20
C ASP A 82 10.44 -28.76 12.30
N PHE A 83 9.95 -27.68 12.90
CA PHE A 83 8.50 -27.47 13.06
C PHE A 83 7.81 -27.13 11.74
N LEU A 84 8.49 -26.42 10.82
CA LEU A 84 7.96 -26.09 9.49
C LEU A 84 7.96 -27.32 8.58
N VAL A 85 9.04 -28.10 8.59
CA VAL A 85 9.15 -29.34 7.80
C VAL A 85 8.08 -30.35 8.24
N LYS A 86 7.95 -30.58 9.56
CA LYS A 86 6.87 -31.43 10.10
C LYS A 86 5.49 -30.93 9.70
N ARG A 87 5.28 -29.61 9.66
CA ARG A 87 3.99 -29.02 9.26
C ARG A 87 3.73 -29.24 7.77
N ALA A 88 4.73 -29.02 6.91
CA ALA A 88 4.64 -29.27 5.47
C ALA A 88 4.29 -30.74 5.17
N GLU A 89 4.94 -31.68 5.87
CA GLU A 89 4.63 -33.11 5.77
C GLU A 89 3.19 -33.43 6.20
N GLN A 90 2.73 -32.86 7.32
CA GLN A 90 1.36 -33.07 7.81
C GLN A 90 0.28 -32.63 6.82
N VAL A 91 0.54 -31.54 6.08
CA VAL A 91 -0.40 -31.02 5.08
C VAL A 91 -0.12 -31.58 3.68
N LYS A 92 0.92 -32.42 3.53
CA LYS A 92 1.41 -32.94 2.26
C LYS A 92 1.69 -31.84 1.23
N LEU A 93 2.34 -30.77 1.69
CA LEU A 93 2.90 -29.76 0.81
C LEU A 93 4.14 -30.37 0.14
N ASP A 94 3.99 -30.77 -1.12
CA ASP A 94 5.02 -31.42 -1.92
C ASP A 94 4.94 -30.91 -3.38
N PRO A 95 6.03 -30.33 -3.93
CA PRO A 95 7.32 -30.08 -3.27
C PRO A 95 7.26 -28.94 -2.25
N TYR A 96 8.04 -29.05 -1.18
CA TYR A 96 8.31 -27.98 -0.21
C TYR A 96 9.70 -27.40 -0.48
N ASP A 97 9.78 -26.56 -1.51
CA ASP A 97 11.04 -25.99 -1.97
C ASP A 97 11.36 -24.68 -1.27
N PHE A 98 12.62 -24.52 -0.85
CA PHE A 98 13.15 -23.25 -0.39
C PHE A 98 13.64 -22.45 -1.61
N GLN A 99 12.93 -21.38 -1.92
CA GLN A 99 13.29 -20.49 -3.03
C GLN A 99 13.18 -19.03 -2.60
N GLU A 100 13.91 -18.16 -3.30
CA GLU A 100 13.76 -16.71 -3.17
C GLU A 100 12.68 -16.21 -4.13
N PHE A 101 11.96 -15.17 -3.72
CA PHE A 101 10.94 -14.53 -4.55
C PHE A 101 11.37 -13.12 -5.00
N PRO A 102 10.89 -12.66 -6.15
CA PRO A 102 11.21 -11.32 -6.63
C PRO A 102 10.47 -10.27 -5.80
N VAL A 103 11.15 -9.71 -4.81
CA VAL A 103 10.57 -8.72 -3.87
C VAL A 103 11.05 -7.30 -4.21
N ILE A 104 10.13 -6.35 -4.15
CA ILE A 104 10.40 -4.91 -4.23
C ILE A 104 9.96 -4.30 -2.91
N PHE A 105 10.91 -3.87 -2.08
CA PHE A 105 10.56 -3.16 -0.86
C PHE A 105 10.21 -1.72 -1.18
N TRP A 106 8.99 -1.31 -0.85
CA TRP A 106 8.54 0.07 -0.95
C TRP A 106 8.56 0.74 0.42
N ASP A 107 9.10 1.95 0.49
CA ASP A 107 9.30 2.68 1.73
C ASP A 107 8.78 4.12 1.60
N LEU A 108 7.92 4.51 2.54
CA LEU A 108 7.36 5.86 2.62
C LEU A 108 8.43 6.93 2.90
N PHE A 109 9.45 6.58 3.68
CA PHE A 109 10.53 7.50 4.06
C PHE A 109 11.77 7.36 3.17
N GLY A 110 11.87 6.27 2.41
CA GLY A 110 12.96 6.01 1.47
C GLY A 110 14.29 5.66 2.13
N GLU A 111 14.29 5.11 3.34
CA GLU A 111 15.47 4.72 4.10
C GLU A 111 15.88 3.26 3.85
N GLN A 112 14.91 2.36 3.78
CA GLN A 112 15.12 0.90 3.75
C GLN A 112 14.63 0.24 2.45
N GLY A 113 14.05 1.02 1.54
CA GLY A 113 13.49 0.52 0.29
C GLY A 113 13.34 1.60 -0.78
N HIS A 114 12.64 1.25 -1.86
CA HIS A 114 12.30 2.17 -2.93
C HIS A 114 11.32 3.24 -2.43
N PRO A 115 11.62 4.53 -2.60
CA PRO A 115 10.75 5.59 -2.09
C PRO A 115 9.39 5.55 -2.77
N ILE A 116 8.32 5.49 -1.97
CA ILE A 116 6.95 5.74 -2.43
C ILE A 116 6.74 7.25 -2.42
N ARG A 117 6.23 7.78 -3.53
CA ARG A 117 5.80 9.17 -3.61
C ARG A 117 4.41 9.32 -4.20
N ALA A 118 3.75 10.41 -3.85
CA ALA A 118 2.53 10.88 -4.49
C ALA A 118 2.59 12.40 -4.59
N THR A 119 1.99 12.97 -5.63
CA THR A 119 1.88 14.44 -5.70
C THR A 119 0.72 14.95 -4.84
N VAL A 120 0.78 16.22 -4.44
CA VAL A 120 -0.33 16.88 -3.75
C VAL A 120 -1.60 16.87 -4.62
N SER A 121 -1.44 17.08 -5.93
CA SER A 121 -2.51 16.99 -6.92
C SER A 121 -3.20 15.61 -6.95
N GLU A 122 -2.46 14.51 -6.89
CA GLU A 122 -3.03 13.15 -6.90
C GLU A 122 -3.80 12.80 -5.61
N MET A 123 -3.34 13.28 -4.45
CA MET A 123 -4.06 13.08 -3.19
C MET A 123 -5.36 13.88 -3.16
N GLY A 124 -5.34 15.09 -3.71
CA GLY A 124 -6.51 15.95 -3.80
C GLY A 124 -6.96 16.55 -2.46
N PRO A 125 -7.93 17.47 -2.49
CA PRO A 125 -8.31 18.25 -1.31
C PRO A 125 -8.96 17.40 -0.22
N LEU A 126 -9.72 16.36 -0.58
CA LEU A 126 -10.47 15.53 0.37
C LEU A 126 -9.55 14.65 1.22
N LEU A 127 -8.61 13.93 0.59
CA LEU A 127 -7.71 13.03 1.33
C LEU A 127 -6.73 13.84 2.19
N LEU A 128 -6.23 14.97 1.67
CA LEU A 128 -5.37 15.87 2.43
C LEU A 128 -6.09 16.47 3.63
N SER A 129 -7.34 16.90 3.45
CA SER A 129 -8.17 17.41 4.56
C SER A 129 -8.36 16.37 5.66
N ARG A 130 -8.64 15.12 5.29
CA ARG A 130 -8.77 14.02 6.25
C ARG A 130 -7.47 13.69 6.96
N LEU A 131 -6.36 13.64 6.22
CA LEU A 131 -5.04 13.34 6.77
C LEU A 131 -4.58 14.41 7.77
N MET A 132 -4.89 15.67 7.47
CA MET A 132 -4.63 16.81 8.37
C MET A 132 -5.72 17.01 9.43
N ASN A 133 -6.76 16.18 9.44
CA ASN A 133 -7.92 16.32 10.34
C ASN A 133 -8.51 17.75 10.34
N LEU A 134 -8.67 18.32 9.14
CA LEU A 134 -9.19 19.67 8.95
C LEU A 134 -10.68 19.74 9.31
N THR A 135 -11.11 20.91 9.78
CA THR A 135 -12.54 21.20 9.97
C THR A 135 -13.25 21.39 8.62
N GLU A 136 -14.58 21.31 8.61
CA GLU A 136 -15.37 21.51 7.38
C GLU A 136 -15.06 22.86 6.69
N ALA A 137 -14.88 23.94 7.46
CA ALA A 137 -14.49 25.23 6.91
C ALA A 137 -13.09 25.23 6.28
N GLN A 138 -12.15 24.51 6.89
CA GLN A 138 -10.78 24.37 6.39
C GLN A 138 -10.72 23.46 5.16
N GLU A 139 -11.51 22.38 5.13
CA GLU A 139 -11.71 21.53 3.94
C GLU A 139 -12.31 22.35 2.79
N GLY A 140 -13.27 23.24 3.07
CA GLY A 140 -13.81 24.16 2.09
C GLY A 140 -12.73 25.04 1.45
N ILE A 141 -11.84 25.60 2.27
CA ILE A 141 -10.68 26.38 1.79
C ILE A 141 -9.73 25.49 0.96
N MET A 142 -9.51 24.24 1.36
CA MET A 142 -8.68 23.30 0.60
C MET A 142 -9.28 23.02 -0.79
N ASN A 143 -10.59 22.82 -0.88
CA ASN A 143 -11.28 22.66 -2.16
C ASN A 143 -11.15 23.91 -3.04
N ILE A 144 -11.28 25.12 -2.45
CA ILE A 144 -11.07 26.38 -3.17
C ILE A 144 -9.63 26.48 -3.68
N ALA A 145 -8.65 26.08 -2.87
CA ALA A 145 -7.25 26.10 -3.26
C ALA A 145 -6.99 25.22 -4.48
N PHE A 146 -7.43 23.97 -4.45
CA PHE A 146 -7.29 23.06 -5.60
C PHE A 146 -8.02 23.57 -6.84
N ARG A 147 -9.23 24.13 -6.67
CA ARG A 147 -9.98 24.72 -7.78
C ARG A 147 -9.25 25.91 -8.40
N LEU A 148 -8.64 26.75 -7.59
CA LEU A 148 -7.85 27.88 -8.05
C LEU A 148 -6.59 27.41 -8.80
N ALA A 149 -5.91 26.39 -8.28
CA ALA A 149 -4.74 25.79 -8.93
C ALA A 149 -5.09 25.25 -10.32
N ASP A 150 -6.22 24.53 -10.45
CA ASP A 150 -6.71 24.03 -11.75
C ASP A 150 -7.02 25.17 -12.74
N GLU A 151 -7.67 26.25 -12.28
CA GLU A 151 -8.04 27.39 -13.14
C GLU A 151 -6.83 28.23 -13.56
N GLU A 152 -5.81 28.34 -12.70
CA GLU A 152 -4.58 29.08 -12.96
C GLU A 152 -3.47 28.20 -13.59
N GLY A 153 -3.74 26.90 -13.80
CA GLY A 153 -2.79 25.96 -14.42
C GLY A 153 -1.58 25.64 -13.55
N LEU A 154 -1.73 25.71 -12.22
CA LEU A 154 -0.69 25.43 -11.24
C LEU A 154 -0.67 23.94 -10.91
N LEU A 155 0.49 23.31 -11.10
CA LEU A 155 0.71 21.94 -10.65
C LEU A 155 1.14 21.95 -9.19
N LEU A 156 0.46 21.17 -8.35
CA LEU A 156 0.81 21.01 -6.95
C LEU A 156 1.55 19.68 -6.78
N LEU A 157 2.87 19.74 -6.86
CA LEU A 157 3.72 18.54 -6.81
C LEU A 157 4.02 18.20 -5.37
N ASP A 158 4.45 19.19 -4.59
CA ASP A 158 4.91 19.00 -3.22
C ASP A 158 4.21 19.92 -2.21
N MET A 159 4.64 19.79 -0.96
CA MET A 159 4.09 20.55 0.17
C MET A 159 4.38 22.05 0.09
N LYS A 160 5.48 22.45 -0.56
CA LYS A 160 5.87 23.85 -0.71
C LYS A 160 4.97 24.55 -1.72
N ASP A 161 4.59 23.85 -2.78
CA ASP A 161 3.61 24.35 -3.75
C ASP A 161 2.27 24.64 -3.05
N LEU A 162 1.79 23.71 -2.22
CA LEU A 162 0.57 23.90 -1.45
C LEU A 162 0.69 25.04 -0.42
N GLN A 163 1.83 25.14 0.28
CA GLN A 163 2.10 26.25 1.21
C GLN A 163 2.05 27.60 0.49
N ALA A 164 2.69 27.71 -0.68
CA ALA A 164 2.74 28.92 -1.48
C ALA A 164 1.35 29.31 -2.00
N LEU A 165 0.57 28.33 -2.46
CA LEU A 165 -0.81 28.55 -2.89
C LEU A 165 -1.69 29.04 -1.74
N LEU A 166 -1.60 28.41 -0.56
CA LEU A 166 -2.34 28.85 0.62
C LEU A 166 -1.94 30.28 1.05
N ALA A 167 -0.66 30.62 0.95
CA ALA A 167 -0.20 31.99 1.22
C ALA A 167 -0.80 32.98 0.21
N ASN A 168 -0.78 32.65 -1.08
CA ASN A 168 -1.40 33.47 -2.13
C ASN A 168 -2.91 33.67 -1.89
N ILE A 169 -3.60 32.62 -1.49
CA ILE A 169 -5.03 32.66 -1.14
C ILE A 169 -5.29 33.58 0.06
N ALA A 170 -4.43 33.56 1.07
CA ALA A 170 -4.55 34.46 2.21
C ALA A 170 -4.36 35.93 1.81
N GLU A 171 -3.45 36.22 0.87
CA GLU A 171 -3.23 37.56 0.34
C GLU A 171 -4.41 38.06 -0.50
N ARG A 172 -5.01 37.17 -1.31
CA ARG A 172 -6.15 37.44 -2.21
C ARG A 172 -7.51 37.07 -1.62
N ALA A 173 -7.62 36.98 -0.29
CA ALA A 173 -8.80 36.45 0.38
C ALA A 173 -10.12 37.17 0.00
N ASP A 174 -10.08 38.48 -0.19
CA ASP A 174 -11.27 39.27 -0.57
C ASP A 174 -11.71 38.99 -2.02
N GLU A 175 -10.75 38.91 -2.95
CA GLU A 175 -10.97 38.59 -4.37
C GLU A 175 -11.55 37.18 -4.51
N ILE A 176 -10.89 36.19 -3.92
CA ILE A 176 -11.28 34.78 -3.97
C ILE A 176 -12.61 34.59 -3.22
N GLY A 177 -12.76 35.26 -2.08
CA GLY A 177 -13.95 35.24 -1.25
C GLY A 177 -15.22 35.64 -2.00
N SER A 178 -15.10 36.63 -2.89
CA SER A 178 -16.19 37.09 -3.74
C SER A 178 -16.66 36.07 -4.79
N ARG A 179 -15.78 35.15 -5.20
CA ARG A 179 -16.04 34.17 -6.26
C ARG A 179 -16.42 32.79 -5.74
N TYR A 180 -15.77 32.31 -4.67
CA TYR A 180 -15.88 30.92 -4.21
C TYR A 180 -16.45 30.77 -2.79
N GLY A 181 -16.77 31.88 -2.13
CA GLY A 181 -17.23 31.89 -0.74
C GLY A 181 -16.10 32.21 0.25
N ASN A 182 -16.49 32.45 1.50
CA ASN A 182 -15.63 33.10 2.48
C ASN A 182 -14.33 32.32 2.78
N VAL A 183 -13.19 32.96 2.52
CA VAL A 183 -11.87 32.48 2.89
C VAL A 183 -11.31 33.37 3.99
N THR A 184 -11.08 32.81 5.18
CA THR A 184 -10.60 33.59 6.33
C THR A 184 -9.12 33.33 6.59
N LYS A 185 -8.33 34.40 6.73
CA LYS A 185 -6.88 34.33 7.04
C LYS A 185 -6.57 33.44 8.27
N PRO A 186 -7.34 33.47 9.38
CA PRO A 186 -7.12 32.57 10.50
C PRO A 186 -7.24 31.08 10.15
N SER A 187 -8.17 30.71 9.28
CA SER A 187 -8.38 29.32 8.86
C SER A 187 -7.27 28.86 7.94
N VAL A 188 -6.84 29.71 7.00
CA VAL A 188 -5.66 29.43 6.14
C VAL A 188 -4.40 29.23 7.01
N GLY A 189 -4.18 30.11 7.99
CA GLY A 189 -3.05 29.97 8.92
C GLY A 189 -3.13 28.70 9.79
N ALA A 190 -4.33 28.21 10.11
CA ALA A 190 -4.50 26.93 10.80
C ALA A 190 -4.08 25.75 9.92
N ILE A 191 -4.49 25.75 8.65
CA ILE A 191 -4.08 24.73 7.67
C ILE A 191 -2.56 24.73 7.52
N GLN A 192 -1.93 25.90 7.35
CA GLN A 192 -0.47 26.01 7.22
C GLN A 192 0.27 25.45 8.44
N ARG A 193 -0.23 25.67 9.68
CA ARG A 193 0.38 25.09 10.88
C ARG A 193 0.29 23.56 10.89
N THR A 194 -0.84 22.98 10.48
CA THR A 194 -0.97 21.53 10.38
C THR A 194 -0.05 20.96 9.29
N LEU A 195 0.09 21.68 8.18
CA LEU A 195 0.98 21.31 7.08
C LEU A 195 2.45 21.27 7.53
N LEU A 196 2.89 22.23 8.35
CA LEU A 196 4.23 22.24 8.95
C LEU A 196 4.47 21.06 9.90
N VAL A 197 3.47 20.68 10.70
CA VAL A 197 3.57 19.49 11.57
C VAL A 197 3.76 18.23 10.74
N LEU A 198 3.00 18.11 9.64
CA LEU A 198 3.09 16.97 8.75
C LEU A 198 4.45 16.90 8.03
N GLU A 199 5.00 18.04 7.63
CA GLU A 199 6.34 18.14 7.05
C GLU A 199 7.42 17.67 8.03
N GLN A 200 7.34 18.07 9.30
CA GLN A 200 8.24 17.61 10.36
C GLN A 200 8.15 16.11 10.63
N GLN A 201 7.01 15.48 10.33
CA GLN A 201 6.82 14.03 10.41
C GLN A 201 7.35 13.27 9.19
N GLY A 202 8.04 13.95 8.26
CA GLY A 202 8.69 13.33 7.11
C GLY A 202 7.83 13.30 5.84
N ALA A 203 6.68 13.96 5.81
CA ALA A 203 5.84 13.99 4.61
C ALA A 203 6.51 14.66 3.40
N ALA A 204 7.54 15.48 3.61
CA ALA A 204 8.39 16.00 2.53
C ALA A 204 9.06 14.90 1.69
N ASN A 205 9.31 13.72 2.27
CA ASN A 205 9.90 12.59 1.54
C ASN A 205 8.85 11.84 0.70
N PHE A 206 7.57 11.93 1.08
CA PHE A 206 6.44 11.29 0.42
C PHE A 206 5.84 12.16 -0.69
N PHE A 207 5.71 13.47 -0.48
CA PHE A 207 5.09 14.36 -1.46
C PHE A 207 6.10 14.82 -2.52
N GLY A 208 5.89 14.40 -3.77
CA GLY A 208 6.70 14.81 -4.91
C GLY A 208 6.72 13.80 -6.05
N GLU A 209 7.70 13.93 -6.94
CA GLU A 209 7.86 13.08 -8.12
C GLU A 209 9.09 12.16 -8.03
N PRO A 210 9.14 11.02 -8.76
CA PRO A 210 8.05 10.46 -9.56
C PRO A 210 6.99 9.81 -8.67
N ALA A 211 5.71 10.11 -8.93
CA ALA A 211 4.61 9.48 -8.22
C ALA A 211 4.53 7.98 -8.52
N LEU A 212 4.14 7.21 -7.50
CA LEU A 212 3.91 5.78 -7.62
C LEU A 212 2.78 5.52 -8.61
N ARG A 213 3.06 4.80 -9.70
CA ARG A 213 2.03 4.33 -10.62
C ARG A 213 1.64 2.92 -10.23
N ILE A 214 0.37 2.57 -10.39
CA ILE A 214 -0.13 1.21 -10.17
C ILE A 214 0.66 0.19 -11.01
N ALA A 215 1.09 0.56 -12.22
CA ALA A 215 1.92 -0.30 -13.06
C ALA A 215 3.30 -0.64 -12.44
N ASP A 216 3.80 0.18 -11.52
CA ASP A 216 5.09 -0.06 -10.86
C ASP A 216 5.01 -1.20 -9.82
N ILE A 217 3.82 -1.46 -9.25
CA ILE A 217 3.55 -2.61 -8.34
C ILE A 217 2.95 -3.83 -9.07
N MET A 218 2.62 -3.72 -10.36
CA MET A 218 2.04 -4.79 -11.17
C MET A 218 3.07 -5.45 -12.11
N ARG A 219 4.31 -5.59 -11.65
CA ARG A 219 5.43 -6.07 -12.49
C ARG A 219 5.56 -7.59 -12.46
N THR A 220 6.00 -8.15 -13.59
CA THR A 220 6.47 -9.53 -13.69
C THR A 220 7.96 -9.56 -14.04
N THR A 221 8.65 -10.59 -13.58
CA THR A 221 10.07 -10.80 -13.84
C THR A 221 10.30 -11.53 -15.18
N ARG A 222 11.55 -11.59 -15.62
CA ARG A 222 11.93 -12.20 -16.91
C ARG A 222 11.66 -13.69 -16.98
N ASP A 223 11.64 -14.37 -15.84
CA ASP A 223 11.28 -15.78 -15.67
C ASP A 223 9.76 -16.00 -15.53
N GLY A 224 8.95 -14.94 -15.64
CA GLY A 224 7.49 -15.02 -15.68
C GLY A 224 6.80 -14.92 -14.31
N ARG A 225 7.55 -14.82 -13.20
CA ARG A 225 6.98 -14.68 -11.85
C ARG A 225 6.44 -13.26 -11.60
N GLY A 226 5.41 -13.15 -10.78
CA GLY A 226 4.88 -11.87 -10.31
C GLY A 226 5.77 -11.27 -9.23
N ALA A 227 6.12 -10.00 -9.34
CA ALA A 227 6.83 -9.31 -8.27
C ALA A 227 5.95 -9.21 -7.02
N ILE A 228 6.55 -9.39 -5.85
CA ILE A 228 5.92 -9.16 -4.54
C ILE A 228 6.39 -7.78 -4.05
N SER A 229 5.47 -6.86 -3.81
CA SER A 229 5.72 -5.46 -3.47
C SER A 229 5.14 -5.10 -2.11
#